data_AF-M3G643-F1
#
_entry.id   AF-M3G643-F1
#
_cell.length_a   1.000
_cell.length_b   1.000
_cell.length_c   1.000
_cell.angle_alpha   90.00
_cell.angle_beta   90.00
_cell.angle_gamma   90.00
#
_symmetry.space_group_name_H-M   'P 1'
#
loop_
_entity.id
_entity.type
_entity.pdbx_description
1 polymer ?
#
loop_
_entity_poly.entity_id
_entity_poly.type
_entity_poly.pdbx_seq_one_letter_code
_entity_poly.pdbx_strand_id
1 'polypeptide(L)'
;MFGYDIPTPFFQSLNPLLILIFAPIIASFWTTLAKNNWKPDTSTRFATGFFILALGFSVLTLVTLDFRPGHKISAVWLLLMVLCITVGELFTSPGGLALVTKLSPKQLGGFMMGVWLLSSFFGNILAGELAGFMKTDSFPTFFGMFAI
;
A
#
# COMPACT_ATOMS: atom_id res chain seq x y z
N MET A 1 15.57 13.21 26.56
CA MET A 1 16.91 12.69 26.21
C MET A 1 16.69 11.28 25.67
N PHE A 2 16.32 11.03 24.41
CA PHE A 2 16.95 11.40 23.15
C PHE A 2 15.94 12.08 22.21
N GLY A 3 16.09 13.39 22.05
CA GLY A 3 15.32 14.18 21.08
C GLY A 3 16.01 14.15 19.72
N TYR A 4 16.07 12.97 19.09
CA TYR A 4 16.41 12.88 17.68
C TYR A 4 15.11 13.10 16.92
N ASP A 5 14.92 14.30 16.38
CA ASP A 5 13.83 14.57 15.46
C ASP A 5 14.08 13.72 14.22
N ILE A 6 13.40 12.56 14.16
CA ILE A 6 13.48 11.66 13.00
C ILE A 6 13.02 12.49 11.81
N PRO A 7 13.90 12.78 10.83
CA PRO A 7 13.52 13.57 9.68
C PRO A 7 12.39 12.87 8.95
N THR A 8 11.35 13.61 8.54
CA THR A 8 10.26 13.06 7.71
C THR A 8 10.75 12.31 6.45
N PRO A 9 11.89 12.65 5.80
CA PRO A 9 12.45 11.87 4.71
C PRO A 9 12.81 10.42 5.08
N PHE A 10 13.14 10.14 6.34
CA PHE A 10 13.50 8.80 6.76
C PHE A 10 12.33 7.81 6.57
N PHE A 11 11.10 8.29 6.77
CA PHE A 11 9.89 7.50 6.53
C PHE A 11 9.63 7.22 5.05
N GLN A 12 10.02 8.13 4.14
CA GLN A 12 9.94 7.89 2.70
C GLN A 12 10.96 6.83 2.25
N SER A 13 12.15 6.82 2.86
CA SER A 13 13.19 5.81 2.60
C SER A 13 12.87 4.44 3.19
N LEU A 14 11.98 4.33 4.18
CA LEU A 14 11.57 3.03 4.74
C LEU A 14 10.84 2.17 3.72
N ASN A 15 10.01 2.75 2.86
CA ASN A 15 9.26 1.99 1.86
C ASN A 15 10.20 1.19 0.91
N PRO A 16 11.13 1.81 0.16
CA PRO A 16 12.02 1.05 -0.73
C PRO A 16 12.94 0.06 0.00
N LEU A 17 13.33 0.37 1.25
CA LEU A 17 14.12 -0.54 2.08
C LEU A 17 13.30 -1.79 2.45
N LEU A 18 12.05 -1.61 2.86
CA LEU A 18 11.13 -2.71 3.16
C LEU A 18 10.82 -3.52 1.90
N ILE A 19 10.63 -2.87 0.74
CA ILE A 19 10.46 -3.58 -0.54
C ILE A 19 11.67 -4.47 -0.80
N LEU A 20 12.90 -3.96 -0.66
CA LEU A 20 14.11 -4.74 -0.93
C LEU A 20 14.22 -5.99 -0.04
N ILE A 21 13.80 -5.90 1.22
CA ILE A 21 13.83 -7.00 2.19
C ILE A 21 12.67 -7.98 1.95
N PHE A 22 11.45 -7.48 1.76
CA PHE A 22 10.24 -8.29 1.67
C PHE A 22 9.96 -8.83 0.27
N ALA A 23 10.48 -8.21 -0.79
CA ALA A 23 10.35 -8.71 -2.17
C ALA A 23 10.80 -10.16 -2.35
N PRO A 24 12.03 -10.57 -1.94
CA PRO A 24 12.46 -11.96 -2.09
C PRO A 24 11.63 -12.92 -1.21
N ILE A 25 11.15 -12.48 -0.06
CA ILE A 25 10.32 -13.29 0.85
C ILE A 25 8.96 -13.59 0.20
N ILE A 26 8.28 -12.56 -0.30
CA ILE A 26 6.99 -12.67 -0.99
C ILE A 26 7.16 -13.48 -2.29
N ALA A 27 8.23 -13.24 -3.05
CA ALA A 27 8.52 -14.01 -4.26
C ALA A 27 8.71 -15.51 -3.93
N SER A 28 9.48 -15.83 -2.90
CA SER A 28 9.68 -17.22 -2.45
C SER A 28 8.37 -17.87 -2.00
N PHE A 29 7.54 -17.14 -1.24
CA PHE A 29 6.20 -17.59 -0.84
C PHE A 29 5.34 -17.96 -2.05
N TRP A 30 5.30 -17.10 -3.07
CA TRP A 30 4.55 -17.36 -4.30
C TRP A 30 5.10 -18.52 -5.13
N THR A 31 6.43 -18.65 -5.23
CA THR A 31 7.04 -19.79 -5.94
C THR A 31 6.75 -21.11 -5.25
N THR A 32 6.68 -21.12 -3.91
CA THR A 32 6.33 -22.30 -3.11
C THR A 32 4.86 -22.66 -3.29
N LEU A 33 3.98 -21.66 -3.30
CA LEU A 33 2.56 -21.87 -3.56
C LEU A 33 2.30 -22.36 -5.00
N ALA A 34 3.06 -21.85 -5.97
CA ALA A 34 3.01 -22.31 -7.36
C ALA A 34 3.48 -23.76 -7.52
N LYS A 35 4.48 -24.22 -6.74
CA LYS A 35 4.89 -25.63 -6.68
C LYS A 35 3.78 -26.54 -6.14
N ASN A 36 2.89 -26.02 -5.30
CA ASN A 36 1.80 -26.77 -4.68
C ASN A 36 0.50 -26.80 -5.53
N ASN A 37 0.60 -26.54 -6.84
CA ASN A 37 -0.52 -26.44 -7.80
C ASN A 37 -1.60 -25.38 -7.48
N TRP A 38 -1.40 -24.56 -6.46
CA TRP A 38 -2.26 -23.41 -6.20
C TRP A 38 -1.82 -22.23 -7.05
N LYS A 39 -2.56 -21.99 -8.13
CA LYS A 39 -2.44 -20.78 -8.97
C LYS A 39 -3.61 -19.85 -8.63
N PRO A 40 -3.56 -19.08 -7.53
CA PRO A 40 -4.57 -18.07 -7.27
C PRO A 40 -4.58 -17.10 -8.45
N ASP A 41 -5.77 -16.88 -9.00
CA ASP A 41 -6.03 -15.94 -10.09
C ASP A 41 -5.43 -14.59 -9.76
N THR A 42 -4.92 -13.88 -10.76
CA THR A 42 -4.26 -12.59 -10.55
C THR A 42 -5.17 -11.59 -9.80
N SER A 43 -6.49 -11.68 -10.02
CA SER A 43 -7.50 -10.91 -9.28
C SER A 43 -7.54 -11.24 -7.78
N THR A 44 -7.40 -12.52 -7.40
CA THR A 44 -7.41 -12.93 -5.98
C THR A 44 -6.14 -12.46 -5.24
N ARG A 45 -5.00 -12.38 -5.95
CA ARG A 45 -3.75 -11.83 -5.40
C ARG A 45 -3.85 -10.32 -5.17
N PHE A 46 -4.54 -9.61 -6.08
CA PHE A 46 -4.86 -8.19 -5.92
C PHE A 46 -5.76 -7.93 -4.72
N ALA A 47 -6.84 -8.70 -4.59
CA ALA A 47 -7.79 -8.56 -3.49
C ALA A 47 -7.10 -8.78 -2.12
N THR A 48 -6.16 -9.73 -2.03
CA THR A 48 -5.39 -9.93 -0.78
C THR A 48 -4.49 -8.75 -0.47
N GLY A 49 -3.88 -8.13 -1.48
CA GLY A 49 -3.09 -6.90 -1.32
C GLY A 49 -3.93 -5.73 -0.79
N PHE A 50 -5.12 -5.50 -1.38
CA PHE A 50 -6.05 -4.47 -0.91
C PHE A 50 -6.57 -4.74 0.49
N PHE A 51 -6.83 -6.01 0.85
CA PHE A 51 -7.28 -6.38 2.19
C PHE A 51 -6.19 -6.10 3.25
N ILE A 52 -4.92 -6.41 2.96
CA ILE A 52 -3.80 -6.09 3.85
C ILE A 52 -3.65 -4.57 4.00
N LEU A 53 -3.87 -3.82 2.93
CA LEU A 53 -3.83 -2.35 2.93
C LEU A 53 -4.97 -1.77 3.78
N ALA A 54 -6.20 -2.26 3.63
CA ALA A 54 -7.36 -1.88 4.45
C ALA A 54 -7.16 -2.23 5.94
N LEU A 55 -6.56 -3.38 6.25
CA LEU A 55 -6.16 -3.73 7.62
C LEU A 55 -5.12 -2.75 8.19
N GLY A 56 -4.15 -2.32 7.38
CA GLY A 56 -3.18 -1.30 7.77
C GLY A 56 -3.83 0.03 8.16
N PHE A 57 -4.82 0.47 7.37
CA PHE A 57 -5.61 1.67 7.66
C PHE A 57 -6.53 1.49 8.88
N SER A 58 -7.08 0.28 9.09
CA SER A 58 -7.88 -0.05 10.28
C SER A 58 -7.07 0.09 11.57
N VAL A 59 -5.84 -0.41 11.57
CA VAL A 59 -4.93 -0.29 12.72
C VAL A 59 -4.60 1.18 13.01
N LEU A 60 -4.37 1.98 11.97
CA LEU A 60 -4.16 3.43 12.10
C LEU A 60 -5.38 4.16 12.69
N THR A 61 -6.57 3.78 12.25
CA THR A 61 -7.84 4.31 12.77
C THR A 61 -7.95 4.05 14.28
N LEU A 62 -7.68 2.81 14.72
CA LEU A 62 -7.71 2.46 16.15
C LEU A 62 -6.69 3.24 16.99
N VAL A 63 -5.47 3.42 16.46
CA VAL A 63 -4.40 4.15 17.16
C VAL A 63 -4.70 5.65 17.25
N THR A 64 -5.41 6.20 16.27
CA THR A 64 -5.77 7.63 16.25
C THR A 64 -7.01 7.95 17.07
N LEU A 65 -7.85 6.97 17.43
CA LEU A 65 -9.01 7.18 18.33
C LEU A 65 -8.60 7.71 19.71
N ASP A 66 -7.44 7.29 20.23
CA ASP A 66 -6.89 7.76 21.51
C ASP A 66 -6.03 9.03 21.38
N PHE A 67 -5.99 9.66 20.21
CA PHE A 67 -5.17 10.84 19.99
C PHE A 67 -5.72 12.06 20.74
N ARG A 68 -5.03 12.46 21.81
CA ARG A 68 -5.27 13.71 22.54
C ARG A 68 -4.24 14.77 22.13
N PRO A 69 -4.61 16.06 22.01
CA PRO A 69 -3.65 17.13 21.76
C PRO A 69 -2.54 17.10 22.82
N GLY A 70 -1.30 16.88 22.40
CA GLY A 70 -0.13 16.77 23.29
C GLY A 70 0.40 15.34 23.52
N HIS A 71 -0.30 14.29 23.09
CA HIS A 71 0.23 12.92 23.06
C HIS A 71 0.94 12.64 21.73
N LYS A 72 2.25 12.36 21.80
CA LYS A 72 3.02 11.89 20.64
C LYS A 72 2.73 10.40 20.43
N ILE A 73 2.13 10.04 19.29
CA ILE A 73 1.98 8.64 18.90
C ILE A 73 3.38 8.07 18.61
N SER A 74 3.65 6.85 19.08
CA SER A 74 4.92 6.17 18.81
C SER A 74 5.13 5.94 17.31
N ALA A 75 6.34 6.23 16.82
CA ALA A 75 6.73 6.02 15.42
C ALA A 75 6.64 4.55 14.95
N VAL A 76 6.51 3.61 15.89
CA VAL A 76 6.30 2.17 15.63
C VAL A 76 5.01 1.91 14.85
N TRP A 77 3.94 2.67 15.10
CA TRP A 77 2.66 2.51 14.39
C TRP A 77 2.72 2.99 12.95
N LEU A 78 3.46 4.08 12.70
CA LEU A 78 3.79 4.54 11.35
C LEU A 78 4.60 3.49 10.59
N LEU A 79 5.60 2.88 11.25
CA LEU A 79 6.40 1.82 10.65
C LEU A 79 5.53 0.59 10.30
N LEU A 80 4.58 0.22 11.16
CA LEU A 80 3.64 -0.86 10.90
C LEU A 80 2.73 -0.57 9.70
N MET A 81 2.23 0.67 9.57
CA MET A 81 1.47 1.07 8.39
C MET A 81 2.32 1.00 7.12
N VAL A 82 3.54 1.55 7.13
CA VAL A 82 4.44 1.51 5.98
C VAL A 82 4.72 0.05 5.61
N LEU A 83 4.87 -0.84 6.59
CA LEU A 83 4.99 -2.27 6.36
C LEU A 83 3.75 -2.85 5.68
N CYS A 84 2.53 -2.56 6.16
CA CYS A 84 1.29 -3.01 5.52
C CYS A 84 1.15 -2.50 4.09
N ILE A 85 1.49 -1.23 3.83
CA ILE A 85 1.49 -0.64 2.48
C ILE A 85 2.50 -1.37 1.60
N THR A 86 3.75 -1.49 2.05
CA THR A 86 4.81 -2.16 1.28
C THR A 86 4.45 -3.60 0.97
N VAL A 87 3.87 -4.34 1.92
CA VAL A 87 3.37 -5.69 1.68
C VAL A 87 2.26 -5.64 0.63
N GLY A 88 1.25 -4.78 0.77
CA GLY A 88 0.18 -4.60 -0.23
C GLY A 88 0.69 -4.24 -1.63
N GLU A 89 1.71 -3.38 -1.72
CA GLU A 89 2.39 -3.02 -2.97
C GLU A 89 3.09 -4.22 -3.60
N LEU A 90 3.77 -5.05 -2.80
CA LEU A 90 4.43 -6.28 -3.27
C LEU A 90 3.43 -7.33 -3.79
N PHE A 91 2.20 -7.35 -3.26
CA PHE A 91 1.12 -8.21 -3.77
C PHE A 91 0.53 -7.67 -5.09
N THR A 92 0.46 -6.35 -5.25
CA THR A 92 -0.20 -5.65 -6.36
C THR A 92 0.72 -5.47 -7.58
N SER A 93 1.97 -5.05 -7.36
CA SER A 93 2.95 -4.66 -8.39
C SER A 93 3.26 -5.77 -9.42
N PRO A 94 3.60 -7.02 -9.03
CA PRO A 94 3.90 -8.07 -10.01
C PRO A 94 2.66 -8.59 -10.73
N GLY A 95 1.47 -8.50 -10.12
CA GLY A 95 0.23 -8.95 -10.76
C GLY A 95 -0.32 -7.93 -11.76
N GLY A 96 -0.13 -6.63 -11.54
CA GLY A 96 -0.73 -5.57 -12.34
C GLY A 96 -0.14 -5.50 -13.74
N LEU A 97 1.19 -5.47 -13.81
CA LEU A 97 1.92 -5.58 -15.07
C LEU A 97 1.64 -6.91 -15.79
N ALA A 98 1.45 -8.01 -15.04
CA ALA A 98 1.07 -9.30 -15.61
C ALA A 98 -0.36 -9.30 -16.18
N LEU A 99 -1.33 -8.61 -15.56
CA LEU A 99 -2.68 -8.45 -16.11
C LEU A 99 -2.67 -7.62 -17.38
N VAL A 100 -1.97 -6.49 -17.36
CA VAL A 100 -1.84 -5.62 -18.54
C VAL A 100 -1.24 -6.40 -19.69
N THR A 101 -0.14 -7.12 -19.48
CA THR A 101 0.51 -7.92 -20.53
C THR A 101 -0.29 -9.14 -20.98
N LYS A 102 -1.02 -9.82 -20.07
CA LYS A 102 -1.81 -11.03 -20.39
C LYS A 102 -3.14 -10.73 -21.07
N LEU A 103 -3.76 -9.58 -20.76
CA LEU A 103 -5.03 -9.13 -21.36
C LEU A 103 -4.83 -8.18 -22.55
N SER A 104 -3.60 -7.71 -22.80
CA SER A 104 -3.30 -6.86 -23.94
C SER A 104 -3.35 -7.61 -25.27
N PRO A 105 -4.05 -7.09 -26.29
CA PRO A 105 -3.84 -7.50 -27.67
C PRO A 105 -2.37 -7.27 -28.05
N LYS A 106 -1.74 -8.23 -28.75
CA LYS A 106 -0.31 -8.19 -29.13
C LYS A 106 0.12 -6.89 -29.85
N GLN A 107 -0.83 -6.19 -30.46
CA GLN A 107 -0.62 -4.96 -31.22
C GLN A 107 -0.82 -3.67 -30.39
N LEU A 108 -1.47 -3.77 -29.21
CA LEU A 108 -1.88 -2.63 -28.37
C LEU A 108 -1.21 -2.62 -26.99
N GLY A 109 -0.12 -3.36 -26.80
CA GLY A 109 0.58 -3.42 -25.50
C GLY A 109 1.02 -2.05 -24.98
N GLY A 110 1.51 -1.16 -25.85
CA GLY A 110 1.86 0.22 -25.49
C GLY A 110 0.65 1.07 -25.05
N PHE A 111 -0.50 0.88 -25.70
CA PHE A 111 -1.74 1.57 -25.33
C PHE A 111 -2.24 1.12 -23.95
N MET A 112 -2.23 -0.18 -23.69
CA MET A 112 -2.65 -0.75 -22.41
C MET A 112 -1.72 -0.37 -21.24
N MET A 113 -0.41 -0.22 -21.51
CA MET A 113 0.51 0.37 -20.53
C MET A 113 0.20 1.86 -20.28
N GLY A 114 -0.22 2.60 -21.32
CA GLY A 114 -0.77 3.94 -21.19
C GLY A 114 -2.01 3.99 -20.30
N VAL A 115 -2.95 3.05 -20.47
CA VAL A 115 -4.14 2.91 -19.61
C VAL A 115 -3.75 2.59 -18.16
N TRP A 116 -2.75 1.74 -17.94
CA TRP A 116 -2.21 1.46 -16.61
C TRP A 116 -1.66 2.73 -15.93
N LEU A 117 -0.84 3.51 -16.64
CA LEU A 117 -0.33 4.78 -16.12
C LEU A 117 -1.44 5.82 -15.90
N LEU A 118 -2.45 5.84 -16.77
CA LEU A 118 -3.61 6.72 -16.63
C LEU A 118 -4.42 6.38 -15.37
N SER A 119 -4.57 5.10 -15.03
CA SER A 119 -5.18 4.68 -13.77
C SER A 119 -4.43 5.26 -12.57
N SER A 120 -3.09 5.23 -12.59
CA SER A 120 -2.28 5.83 -11.52
C SER A 120 -2.45 7.35 -11.45
N PHE A 121 -2.60 8.03 -12.59
CA PHE A 121 -2.86 9.47 -12.62
C PHE A 121 -4.16 9.83 -11.90
N PHE A 122 -5.27 9.17 -12.24
CA PHE A 122 -6.55 9.38 -11.55
C PHE A 122 -6.47 9.01 -10.06
N GLY A 123 -5.74 7.93 -9.72
CA GLY A 123 -5.50 7.56 -8.33
C GLY A 123 -4.76 8.65 -7.54
N ASN A 124 -3.76 9.30 -8.14
CA ASN A 124 -3.03 10.41 -7.50
C ASN A 124 -3.90 11.66 -7.35
N ILE A 125 -4.77 11.97 -8.32
CA ILE A 125 -5.73 13.09 -8.19
C ILE A 125 -6.67 12.84 -7.02
N LEU A 126 -7.28 11.65 -6.97
CA LEU A 126 -8.19 11.27 -5.87
C LEU A 126 -7.48 11.28 -4.53
N ALA A 127 -6.23 10.79 -4.46
CA ALA A 127 -5.43 10.85 -3.24
C ALA A 127 -5.15 12.30 -2.80
N GLY A 128 -4.94 13.23 -3.75
CA GLY A 128 -4.77 14.65 -3.47
C GLY A 128 -6.03 15.31 -2.91
N GLU A 129 -7.19 15.03 -3.52
CA GLU A 129 -8.49 15.51 -3.03
C GLU A 129 -8.79 14.95 -1.63
N LEU A 130 -8.58 13.65 -1.43
CA LEU A 130 -8.71 13.00 -0.12
C LEU A 130 -7.76 13.63 0.91
N ALA A 131 -6.51 13.90 0.56
CA ALA A 131 -5.58 14.59 1.44
C ALA A 131 -6.03 16.01 1.83
N GLY A 132 -6.86 16.67 1.03
CA GLY A 132 -7.50 17.94 1.36
C GLY A 132 -8.47 17.83 2.55
N PHE A 133 -9.18 16.70 2.68
CA PHE A 133 -10.12 16.45 3.79
C PHE A 133 -9.41 16.23 5.14
N MET A 134 -8.11 15.91 5.16
CA MET A 134 -7.33 15.81 6.40
C MET A 134 -7.32 17.12 7.23
N LYS A 135 -7.58 18.29 6.61
CA LYS A 135 -7.66 19.57 7.33
C LYS A 135 -8.97 19.79 8.06
N THR A 136 -10.02 19.06 7.70
CA THR A 136 -11.40 19.37 8.11
C THR A 136 -11.97 18.32 9.07
N ASP A 137 -11.53 17.06 8.95
CA ASP A 137 -12.03 15.94 9.77
C ASP A 137 -11.07 15.51 10.88
N SER A 138 -11.63 14.92 11.94
CA SER A 138 -10.85 14.27 13.01
C SER A 138 -10.06 13.09 12.41
N PHE A 139 -8.76 12.99 12.71
CA PHE A 139 -7.86 11.94 12.22
C PHE A 139 -8.46 10.51 12.18
N PRO A 140 -9.25 10.05 13.16
CA PRO A 140 -9.86 8.72 13.12
C PRO A 140 -10.89 8.54 11.98
N THR A 141 -11.68 9.58 11.70
CA THR A 141 -12.71 9.53 10.64
C THR A 141 -12.05 9.47 9.26
N PHE A 142 -10.95 10.21 9.09
CA PHE A 142 -10.18 10.22 7.84
C PHE A 142 -9.56 8.85 7.52
N PHE A 143 -8.88 8.23 8.50
CA PHE A 143 -8.29 6.90 8.28
C PHE A 143 -9.36 5.80 8.20
N GLY A 144 -10.49 5.96 8.88
CA GLY A 144 -11.61 5.02 8.85
C GLY A 144 -12.28 4.89 7.48
N MET A 145 -12.24 5.94 6.65
CA MET A 145 -12.74 5.87 5.28
C MET A 145 -11.96 4.88 4.39
N PHE A 146 -10.70 4.61 4.70
CA PHE A 146 -9.85 3.66 3.97
C PHE A 146 -9.84 2.25 4.59
N ALA A 147 -10.47 2.09 5.76
CA ALA A 147 -10.53 0.83 6.52
C ALA A 147 -11.72 -0.06 6.11
N ILE A 148 -12.65 0.45 5.30
CA ILE A 148 -13.89 -0.22 4.81
C ILE A 148 -13.74 -0.50 3.32
#